data_AF-X1HMA1-F1
#
_entry.id   AF-X1HMA1-F1
#
_cell.length_a   1.000
_cell.length_b   1.000
_cell.length_c   1.000
_cell.angle_alpha   90.00
_cell.angle_beta   90.00
_cell.angle_gamma   90.00
#
_symmetry.space_group_name_H-M   'P 1'
#
loop_
_entity.id
_entity.type
_entity.pdbx_description
1 polymer ?
#
loop_
_entity_poly.entity_id
_entity_poly.type
_entity_poly.pdbx_seq_one_letter_code
_entity_poly.pdbx_strand_id
1 'polypeptide(L)'
;MVEQKQVKNITKKTRSRSPEKKAQQFEKILEVGKQLFQEHGRDGFSLSRLAKQLDMNKNNLYNYIESKRELWIAIRKKFKK
;
A
#
# COMPACT_ATOMS: atom_id res chain seq x y z
N MET A 1 -30.93 22.16 -4.95
CA MET A 1 -30.83 21.46 -3.65
C MET A 1 -30.86 19.96 -3.97
N VAL A 2 -29.87 19.23 -3.43
CA VAL A 2 -29.71 17.77 -3.19
C VAL A 2 -30.57 16.79 -4.01
N GLU A 3 -30.04 15.72 -4.61
CA GLU A 3 -29.44 14.61 -3.87
C GLU A 3 -28.68 13.67 -4.81
N GLN A 4 -27.47 13.31 -4.39
CA GLN A 4 -26.63 12.29 -5.01
C GLN A 4 -27.18 10.89 -4.75
N LYS A 5 -27.23 10.02 -5.77
CA LYS A 5 -27.19 8.56 -5.55
C LYS A 5 -26.38 7.89 -6.64
N GLN A 6 -25.06 7.87 -6.43
CA GLN A 6 -24.18 6.94 -7.13
C GLN A 6 -24.53 5.51 -6.71
N VAL A 7 -24.93 4.71 -7.69
CA VAL A 7 -25.22 3.29 -7.57
C VAL A 7 -23.92 2.55 -7.24
N LYS A 8 -23.86 1.96 -6.05
CA LYS A 8 -22.74 1.16 -5.56
C LYS A 8 -22.65 -0.15 -6.34
N ASN A 9 -21.88 -0.17 -7.43
CA ASN A 9 -21.50 -1.40 -8.09
C ASN A 9 -20.43 -2.13 -7.25
N ILE A 10 -20.91 -3.02 -6.40
CA ILE A 10 -20.14 -4.04 -5.68
C ILE A 10 -19.64 -5.08 -6.69
N THR A 11 -18.66 -4.70 -7.52
CA THR A 11 -18.06 -5.65 -8.46
C THR A 11 -17.27 -6.68 -7.65
N LYS A 12 -17.84 -7.88 -7.55
CA LYS A 12 -17.17 -9.11 -7.11
C LYS A 12 -15.80 -9.17 -7.78
N LYS A 13 -14.76 -8.87 -7.03
CA LYS A 13 -13.39 -8.80 -7.52
C LYS A 13 -12.91 -10.20 -7.85
N THR A 14 -13.01 -10.53 -9.12
CA THR A 14 -12.28 -11.63 -9.74
C THR A 14 -10.84 -11.62 -9.25
N ARG A 15 -10.27 -12.80 -9.05
CA ARG A 15 -8.89 -13.04 -8.61
C ARG A 15 -7.84 -12.54 -9.65
N SER A 16 -8.25 -11.67 -10.58
CA SER A 16 -7.60 -11.25 -11.81
C SER A 16 -6.90 -9.90 -11.67
N ARG A 17 -6.10 -9.69 -10.62
CA ARG A 17 -5.01 -8.70 -10.76
C ARG A 17 -3.93 -9.41 -11.58
N SER A 18 -3.62 -8.91 -12.78
CA SER A 18 -2.47 -9.44 -13.53
C SER A 18 -1.22 -9.38 -12.64
N PRO A 19 -0.29 -10.34 -12.75
CA PRO A 19 0.96 -10.33 -11.97
C PRO A 19 1.66 -8.96 -12.03
N GLU A 20 1.61 -8.31 -13.20
CA GLU A 20 2.13 -6.97 -13.43
C GLU A 20 1.48 -5.90 -12.56
N LYS A 21 0.13 -5.84 -12.49
CA LYS A 21 -0.57 -4.88 -11.61
C LYS A 21 -0.25 -5.13 -10.14
N LYS A 22 -0.02 -6.39 -9.74
CA LYS A 22 0.41 -6.71 -8.37
C LYS A 22 1.82 -6.18 -8.12
N ALA A 23 2.74 -6.37 -9.06
CA ALA A 23 4.10 -5.84 -8.98
C ALA A 23 4.10 -4.31 -8.90
N GLN A 24 3.41 -3.61 -9.81
CA GLN A 24 3.28 -2.15 -9.78
C GLN A 24 2.74 -1.62 -8.44
N GLN A 25 1.71 -2.29 -7.89
CA GLN A 25 1.18 -1.93 -6.59
C GLN A 25 2.19 -2.13 -5.46
N PHE A 26 2.97 -3.22 -5.52
CA PHE A 26 4.05 -3.48 -4.57
C PHE A 26 5.15 -2.43 -4.68
N GLU A 27 5.51 -2.02 -5.89
CA GLU A 27 6.49 -0.95 -6.09
C GLU A 27 6.03 0.37 -5.48
N LYS A 28 4.77 0.74 -5.68
CA LYS A 28 4.18 1.93 -5.05
C LYS A 28 4.23 1.85 -3.52
N ILE A 29 4.00 0.65 -2.95
CA ILE A 29 4.13 0.41 -1.50
C ILE A 29 5.57 0.69 -1.04
N LEU A 30 6.58 0.24 -1.79
CA LEU A 30 7.99 0.47 -1.44
C LEU A 30 8.39 1.94 -1.55
N GLU A 31 7.94 2.64 -2.57
CA GLU A 31 8.23 4.07 -2.77
C GLU A 31 7.61 4.94 -1.67
N VAL A 32 6.31 4.79 -1.44
CA VAL A 32 5.61 5.54 -0.38
C VAL A 32 6.14 5.14 0.98
N GLY A 33 6.44 3.85 1.19
CA GLY A 33 7.08 3.36 2.41
C GLY A 33 8.42 4.04 2.66
N LYS A 34 9.28 4.15 1.64
CA LYS A 34 10.56 4.85 1.72
C LYS A 34 10.38 6.33 2.07
N GLN A 35 9.49 7.04 1.38
CA GLN A 35 9.20 8.44 1.66
C GLN A 35 8.74 8.63 3.11
N LEU A 36 7.82 7.77 3.58
CA LEU A 36 7.30 7.83 4.94
C LEU A 36 8.40 7.58 5.99
N PHE A 37 9.32 6.65 5.71
CA PHE A 37 10.49 6.42 6.57
C PHE A 37 11.45 7.60 6.58
N GLN A 38 11.65 8.28 5.45
CA GLN A 38 12.51 9.46 5.35
C GLN A 38 11.91 10.67 6.08
N GLU A 39 10.60 10.86 5.97
CA GLU A 39 9.90 12.02 6.53
C GLU A 39 9.69 11.90 8.04
N HIS A 40 9.36 10.71 8.54
CA HIS A 40 8.98 10.51 9.94
C HIS A 40 9.96 9.65 10.75
N GLY A 41 11.03 9.17 10.12
CA GLY A 41 12.02 8.30 10.76
C GLY A 41 11.45 6.93 11.17
N ARG A 42 12.16 6.24 12.06
CA ARG A 42 11.77 4.89 12.52
C ARG A 42 10.51 4.89 13.36
N ASP A 43 10.33 5.86 14.23
CA ASP A 43 9.26 5.85 15.24
C ASP A 43 7.94 6.35 14.68
N GLY A 44 7.96 7.32 13.75
CA GLY A 44 6.75 7.82 13.11
C GLY A 44 6.22 6.95 11.97
N PHE A 45 6.97 5.93 11.56
CA PHE A 45 6.55 4.96 10.55
C PHE A 45 5.66 3.85 11.13
N SER A 46 4.47 3.64 10.54
CA SER A 46 3.62 2.49 10.83
C SER A 46 2.92 1.95 9.57
N LEU A 47 2.60 0.66 9.56
CA LEU A 47 1.83 0.04 8.47
C LEU A 47 0.44 0.66 8.32
N SER A 48 -0.18 1.07 9.43
CA SER A 48 -1.47 1.77 9.40
C SER A 48 -1.38 3.13 8.69
N ARG A 49 -0.30 3.88 8.93
CA ARG A 49 -0.06 5.17 8.27
C ARG A 49 0.27 5.00 6.79
N LEU A 50 1.09 4.00 6.47
CA LEU A 50 1.36 3.62 5.08
C LEU A 50 0.08 3.25 4.32
N ALA A 51 -0.78 2.43 4.92
CA ALA A 51 -2.07 2.07 4.33
C ALA A 51 -2.94 3.31 4.05
N LYS A 52 -3.03 4.24 5.01
CA LYS A 52 -3.72 5.53 4.84
C LYS A 52 -3.13 6.35 3.69
N GLN A 53 -1.80 6.45 3.61
CA GLN A 53 -1.13 7.24 2.57
C GLN A 53 -1.27 6.65 1.16
N LEU A 54 -1.48 5.33 1.09
CA LEU A 54 -1.74 4.61 -0.15
C LEU A 54 -3.23 4.52 -0.52
N ASP A 55 -4.11 5.16 0.25
CA ASP A 55 -5.57 5.06 0.14
C ASP A 55 -6.05 3.60 0.07
N MET A 56 -5.55 2.79 1.01
CA MET A 56 -5.94 1.40 1.15
C MET A 56 -6.19 1.03 2.60
N ASN A 57 -7.05 0.03 2.81
CA ASN A 57 -7.21 -0.54 4.13
C ASN A 57 -6.03 -1.46 4.49
N LYS A 58 -5.89 -1.72 5.79
CA LYS A 58 -4.79 -2.52 6.34
C LYS A 58 -4.79 -3.96 5.80
N ASN A 59 -5.97 -4.58 5.64
CA ASN A 59 -6.10 -5.93 5.06
C ASN A 59 -5.59 -6.00 3.62
N ASN A 60 -5.83 -4.98 2.80
CA ASN A 60 -5.31 -4.94 1.43
C ASN A 60 -3.78 -4.88 1.44
N LEU A 61 -3.19 -4.05 2.32
CA LEU A 61 -1.75 -3.94 2.49
C LEU A 61 -1.11 -5.27 2.94
N TYR A 62 -1.78 -6.02 3.83
CA TYR A 62 -1.32 -7.34 4.28
C TYR A 62 -1.24 -8.39 3.18
N ASN A 63 -1.86 -8.19 2.01
CA ASN A 63 -1.65 -9.08 0.85
C ASN A 63 -0.30 -8.90 0.15
N TYR A 64 0.47 -7.90 0.56
CA TYR A 64 1.75 -7.51 -0.04
C TYR A 64 2.92 -7.57 0.94
N ILE A 65 2.66 -7.30 2.22
CA ILE A 65 3.66 -7.29 3.29
C ILE A 65 3.06 -7.83 4.58
N GLU A 66 3.79 -8.68 5.28
CA GLU A 66 3.38 -9.28 6.54
C GLU A 66 3.77 -8.39 7.73
N SER A 67 4.91 -7.68 7.63
CA SER A 67 5.43 -6.89 8.73
C SER A 67 6.18 -5.61 8.33
N LYS A 68 6.31 -4.68 9.29
CA LYS A 68 7.16 -3.47 9.15
C LYS A 68 8.62 -3.84 8.85
N ARG A 69 9.12 -4.93 9.46
CA ARG A 69 10.48 -5.42 9.24
C ARG A 69 10.66 -5.90 7.81
N GLU A 70 9.74 -6.70 7.31
CA GLU A 70 9.78 -7.21 5.94
C GLU A 70 9.74 -6.07 4.92
N LEU A 71 8.83 -5.10 5.10
CA LEU A 71 8.78 -3.92 4.26
C LEU A 71 10.11 -3.17 4.25
N TRP A 72 10.73 -2.98 5.43
CA TRP A 72 12.04 -2.32 5.52
C TRP A 72 13.14 -3.08 4.77
N ILE A 73 13.16 -4.41 4.88
CA ILE A 73 14.09 -5.26 4.13
C ILE A 73 13.84 -5.11 2.62
N ALA A 74 12.58 -5.12 2.19
CA ALA A 74 12.22 -4.97 0.78
C ALA A 74 12.63 -3.60 0.22
N ILE A 75 12.40 -2.52 0.97
CA ILE A 75 12.86 -1.17 0.63
C ILE A 75 14.39 -1.15 0.51
N ARG A 76 15.11 -1.67 1.51
CA ARG A 76 16.58 -1.71 1.50
C ARG A 76 17.13 -2.55 0.34
N LYS A 77 16.46 -3.65 -0.03
CA LYS A 77 16.83 -4.47 -1.20
C LYS A 77 16.62 -3.71 -2.51
N LYS A 78 15.48 -3.03 -2.67
CA LYS A 78 15.16 -2.27 -3.90
C LYS A 78 16.06 -1.04 -4.10
N PHE A 79 16.41 -0.34 -3.03
CA PHE A 79 17.14 0.94 -3.10
C PHE A 79 18.61 0.85 -2.66
N LYS A 80 19.15 -0.36 -2.42
CA LYS A 80 20.59 -0.55 -2.26
C LYS A 80 21.27 -0.25 -3.60
N LYS A 81 21.90 0.92 -3.71
CA LYS A 81 23.01 1.14 -4.64
C LYS A 81 24.27 0.51 -4.05
#